data_AF-A0A6N6KTB3-F1
#
_entry.id   AF-A0A6N6KTB3-F1
#
_cell.length_a   1.000
_cell.length_b   1.000
_cell.length_c   1.000
_cell.angle_alpha   90.00
_cell.angle_beta   90.00
_cell.angle_gamma   90.00
#
_symmetry.space_group_name_H-M   'P 1'
#
loop_
_entity.id
_entity.type
_entity.pdbx_description
1 polymer ?
#
loop_
_entity_poly.entity_id
_entity_poly.type
_entity_poly.pdbx_seq_one_letter_code
_entity_poly.pdbx_strand_id
1 'polypeptide(L)' 'KNIPADKKLFKVPSLRNVTRTAPYFHDGSVADLHQAVKIMAKAQLNTDLPDEEIDDIVAFLHALTGELPVF' A
#
# COMPACT_ATOMS: atom_id res chain seq x y z
N LYS A 1 -14.43 -17.18 15.89
CA LYS A 1 -13.63 -16.98 17.12
C LYS A 1 -13.12 -15.54 17.07
N ASN A 2 -13.55 -14.65 17.97
CA ASN A 2 -13.19 -13.23 17.94
C ASN A 2 -12.44 -12.92 19.23
N ILE A 3 -11.14 -13.23 19.27
CA ILE A 3 -10.33 -13.01 20.48
C ILE A 3 -9.87 -11.55 20.52
N PRO A 4 -9.78 -10.90 21.69
CA PRO A 4 -9.38 -9.49 21.79
C PRO A 4 -8.04 -9.16 21.10
N ALA A 5 -7.14 -10.13 20.98
CA ALA A 5 -5.87 -10.01 20.29
C ALA A 5 -5.99 -9.82 18.76
N ASP A 6 -7.12 -10.21 18.16
CA ASP A 6 -7.33 -10.04 16.71
C ASP A 6 -7.79 -8.61 16.36
N LYS A 7 -8.10 -7.79 17.36
CA LYS A 7 -8.50 -6.39 17.14
C LYS A 7 -7.37 -5.62 16.47
N LYS A 8 -7.68 -4.94 15.37
CA LYS A 8 -6.76 -4.15 14.53
C LYS A 8 -5.78 -4.98 13.67
N LEU A 9 -6.00 -6.28 13.54
CA LEU A 9 -5.36 -7.04 12.48
C LEU A 9 -6.11 -6.79 11.17
N PHE A 10 -5.36 -6.47 10.13
CA PHE A 10 -5.89 -6.28 8.78
C PHE A 10 -5.25 -7.29 7.83
N LYS A 11 -6.01 -7.76 6.85
CA LYS A 11 -5.49 -8.61 5.80
C LYS A 11 -4.49 -7.81 4.95
N VAL A 12 -3.33 -8.38 4.68
CA VAL A 12 -2.37 -7.81 3.70
C VAL A 12 -3.02 -7.83 2.30
N PRO A 13 -3.20 -6.67 1.64
CA PRO A 13 -3.80 -6.63 0.33
C PRO A 13 -2.83 -7.11 -0.76
N SER A 14 -3.37 -7.52 -1.90
CA SER A 14 -2.58 -7.63 -3.12
C SER A 14 -2.19 -6.23 -3.60
N LEU A 15 -0.98 -6.08 -4.15
CA LEU A 15 -0.50 -4.83 -4.73
C LEU A 15 -0.62 -4.77 -6.25
N ARG A 16 -1.19 -5.80 -6.91
CA ARG A 16 -1.49 -5.74 -8.35
C ARG A 16 -2.51 -4.63 -8.61
N ASN A 17 -2.25 -3.78 -9.60
CA ASN A 17 -3.05 -2.59 -9.93
C ASN A 17 -3.13 -1.52 -8.83
N VAL A 18 -2.26 -1.54 -7.82
CA VAL A 18 -2.34 -0.60 -6.68
C VAL A 18 -2.33 0.87 -7.11
N THR A 19 -1.63 1.20 -8.19
CA THR A 19 -1.57 2.55 -8.78
C THR A 19 -2.93 3.08 -9.28
N ARG A 20 -3.95 2.21 -9.39
CA ARG A 20 -5.29 2.53 -9.87
C ARG A 20 -6.37 2.33 -8.80
N THR A 21 -5.99 2.12 -7.54
CA THR A 21 -6.90 1.79 -6.44
C THR A 21 -6.81 2.76 -5.28
N ALA A 22 -6.39 4.01 -5.54
CA ALA A 22 -6.51 5.06 -4.54
C ALA A 22 -8.00 5.30 -4.18
N PRO A 23 -8.31 5.71 -2.94
CA PRO A 23 -7.37 5.94 -1.83
C PRO A 23 -6.96 4.64 -1.11
N TYR A 24 -5.84 4.69 -0.40
CA TYR A 24 -5.14 3.57 0.22
C TYR A 24 -5.54 3.34 1.69
N PHE A 25 -5.17 2.16 2.19
CA PHE A 25 -5.50 1.60 3.51
C PHE A 25 -6.97 1.20 3.69
N HIS A 26 -7.24 0.58 4.83
CA HIS A 26 -8.54 -0.03 5.15
C HIS A 26 -9.69 0.99 5.28
N ASP A 27 -9.35 2.26 5.50
CA ASP A 27 -10.28 3.36 5.68
C ASP A 27 -10.22 4.40 4.54
N GLY A 28 -9.37 4.19 3.53
CA GLY A 28 -9.21 5.14 2.41
C GLY A 28 -8.63 6.48 2.83
N SER A 29 -7.87 6.54 3.93
CA SER A 29 -7.36 7.79 4.51
C SER A 29 -6.24 8.47 3.71
N VAL A 30 -5.58 7.76 2.79
CA VAL A 30 -4.40 8.29 2.08
C VAL A 30 -4.61 8.25 0.58
N ALA A 31 -4.62 9.41 -0.07
CA ALA A 31 -4.84 9.51 -1.52
C ALA A 31 -3.56 9.26 -2.36
N ASP A 32 -2.39 9.50 -1.78
CA ASP A 32 -1.11 9.49 -2.48
C ASP A 32 -0.31 8.20 -2.24
N LEU A 33 0.20 7.60 -3.32
CA LEU A 33 0.86 6.29 -3.25
C LEU A 33 2.23 6.40 -2.59
N HIS A 34 2.97 7.47 -2.87
CA HIS A 34 4.27 7.73 -2.27
C HIS A 34 4.13 7.84 -0.74
N GLN A 35 3.14 8.59 -0.27
CA GLN A 35 2.83 8.69 1.16
C GLN A 35 2.39 7.36 1.77
N ALA A 36 1.62 6.54 1.04
CA ALA A 36 1.24 5.22 1.51
C ALA A 36 2.45 4.29 1.71
N VAL A 37 3.43 4.31 0.79
CA VAL A 37 4.69 3.56 0.92
C VAL A 37 5.49 4.06 2.11
N LYS A 38 5.63 5.39 2.27
CA LYS A 38 6.33 6.01 3.42
C LYS A 38 5.75 5.58 4.76
N ILE A 39 4.42 5.61 4.88
CA ILE A 39 3.72 5.17 6.10
C ILE A 39 3.94 3.68 6.37
N MET A 40 3.92 2.83 5.34
CA MET A 40 4.15 1.39 5.50
C MET A 40 5.57 1.07 5.94
N ALA A 41 6.59 1.76 5.41
CA ALA A 41 7.97 1.59 5.85
C ALA A 41 8.13 1.89 7.36
N LYS A 42 7.50 2.99 7.82
CA LYS A 42 7.53 3.34 9.24
C LYS A 42 6.73 2.37 10.10
N ALA A 43 5.49 2.07 9.71
CA ALA A 43 4.58 1.29 10.53
C ALA A 43 4.96 -0.19 10.65
N GLN A 44 5.49 -0.78 9.58
CA GLN A 44 5.78 -2.22 9.55
C GLN A 44 7.24 -2.54 9.87
N LEU A 45 8.17 -1.66 9.50
CA LEU A 45 9.61 -1.91 9.60
C LEU A 45 10.32 -0.94 10.55
N ASN A 46 9.60 0.02 11.15
CA ASN A 46 10.16 1.08 11.99
C ASN A 46 11.31 1.84 11.30
N THR A 47 11.21 2.03 9.98
CA THR A 47 12.26 2.61 9.15
C THR A 47 11.76 3.86 8.43
N ASP A 48 12.60 4.88 8.37
CA ASP A 48 12.38 6.07 7.55
C ASP A 48 13.22 5.94 6.27
N LEU A 49 12.56 5.63 5.15
CA LEU A 49 13.24 5.52 3.85
C LEU A 49 13.51 6.91 3.26
N PRO A 50 14.66 7.11 2.58
CA PRO A 50 14.87 8.31 1.78
C PRO A 50 13.87 8.36 0.63
N ASP A 51 13.51 9.56 0.19
CA ASP A 51 12.47 9.74 -0.84
C ASP A 51 12.85 9.05 -2.18
N GLU A 52 14.15 8.95 -2.52
CA GLU A 52 14.63 8.22 -3.70
C GLU A 52 14.29 6.71 -3.66
N GLU A 53 14.42 6.06 -2.49
CA GLU A 53 14.02 4.65 -2.35
C GLU A 53 12.50 4.48 -2.41
N ILE A 54 11.74 5.47 -1.93
CA ILE A 54 10.29 5.47 -2.04
C ILE A 54 9.87 5.61 -3.52
N ASP A 55 10.53 6.50 -4.27
CA ASP A 55 10.31 6.69 -5.70
C ASP A 55 10.59 5.39 -6.48
N ASP A 56 11.67 4.69 -6.17
CA ASP A 56 12.00 3.39 -6.78
C ASP A 56 10.93 2.33 -6.48
N ILE A 57 10.42 2.27 -5.24
CA ILE A 57 9.32 1.37 -4.87
C ILE A 57 8.06 1.75 -5.64
N VAL A 58 7.70 3.03 -5.70
CA VAL A 58 6.54 3.52 -6.45
C VAL A 58 6.66 3.16 -7.92
N ALA A 59 7.84 3.34 -8.53
CA ALA A 59 8.12 2.95 -9.91
C ALA A 59 7.94 1.45 -10.13
N PHE A 60 8.41 0.61 -9.19
CA PHE A 60 8.14 -0.82 -9.22
C PHE A 60 6.64 -1.14 -9.12
N LEU A 61 5.89 -0.46 -8.25
CA LEU A 61 4.44 -0.65 -8.13
C LEU A 61 3.68 -0.28 -9.40
N HIS A 62 4.16 0.71 -10.17
CA HIS A 62 3.64 1.01 -11.51
C HIS A 62 3.78 -0.18 -12.47
N ALA A 63 4.86 -0.95 -12.38
CA ALA A 63 5.05 -2.15 -13.20
C ALA A 63 4.06 -3.29 -12.85
N LEU A 64 3.35 -3.20 -11.73
CA LEU A 64 2.31 -4.17 -11.34
C LEU A 64 0.93 -3.85 -11.93
N THR A 65 0.83 -2.84 -12.80
CA THR A 65 -0.40 -2.44 -13.48
C THR A 65 -0.66 -3.33 -14.68
N GLY A 66 -1.77 -4.07 -14.67
CA GLY A 66 -2.23 -4.89 -15.78
C GLY A 66 -3.32 -4.23 -16.61
N GLU A 67 -3.60 -4.83 -17.77
CA GLU A 67 -4.75 -4.48 -18.60
C GLU A 67 -6.05 -4.86 -17.88
N LEU A 68 -7.06 -4.00 -18.01
CA LEU A 68 -8.40 -4.34 -17.54
C LEU A 68 -9.11 -5.17 -18.62
N PRO A 69 -9.96 -6.13 -18.23
CA PRO A 69 -10.82 -6.81 -19.17
C PRO A 69 -11.69 -5.81 -19.94
N VAL A 70 -11.77 -5.97 -21.26
CA VAL A 70 -12.78 -5.32 -22.09
C VAL A 70 -14.04 -6.18 -22.07
N PHE A 71 -15.20 -5.56 -21.84
CA PHE A 71 -16.52 -6.21 -21.85
C PHE A 71 -17.31 -5.76 -23.07
#